data_AF-A0A9D9U8I1-F1
#
_entry.id   AF-A0A9D9U8I1-F1
#
_cell.length_a   1.000
_cell.length_b   1.000
_cell.length_c   1.000
_cell.angle_alpha   90.00
_cell.angle_beta   90.00
_cell.angle_gamma   90.00
#
_symmetry.space_group_name_H-M   'P 1'
#
loop_
_entity.id
_entity.type
_entity.pdbx_description
1 polymer ?
#
loop_
_entity_poly.entity_id
_entity_poly.type
_entity_poly.pdbx_seq_one_letter_code
_entity_poly.pdbx_strand_id
1 'polypeptide(L)' 'MYFDNLAQLWQMDGHGPYVWGAYAIVLLVLIWLVRAPLERRRRALERVRARLRATLSSSTGG' A
#
# COMPACT_ATOMS: atom_id res chain seq x y z
N MET A 1 -3.83 24.44 -29.36
CA MET A 1 -4.02 23.56 -28.20
C MET A 1 -3.26 22.27 -28.52
N TYR A 2 -2.14 22.01 -27.83
CA TYR A 2 -1.17 20.95 -28.17
C TYR A 2 -1.10 19.87 -27.07
N PHE A 3 -2.18 19.74 -26.27
CA PHE A 3 -2.24 18.83 -25.12
C PHE A 3 -3.60 18.15 -25.01
N ASP A 4 -4.23 17.82 -26.15
CA ASP A 4 -5.58 17.24 -26.13
C ASP A 4 -5.61 15.72 -26.00
N ASN A 5 -4.47 15.02 -25.92
CA ASN A 5 -4.51 13.57 -25.88
C ASN A 5 -3.53 12.95 -24.88
N LEU A 6 -4.05 12.66 -23.69
CA LEU A 6 -3.53 11.62 -22.80
C LEU A 6 -3.30 10.30 -23.57
N ALA A 7 -4.07 10.07 -24.64
CA ALA A 7 -3.89 8.96 -25.57
C ALA A 7 -2.55 9.01 -26.34
N GLN A 8 -1.97 10.19 -26.60
CA GLN A 8 -0.68 10.34 -27.30
C GLN A 8 0.52 10.13 -26.36
N LEU A 9 0.36 10.39 -25.05
CA LEU A 9 1.29 9.88 -24.03
C LEU A 9 1.18 8.36 -23.83
N TRP A 10 -0.01 7.80 -24.02
CA TRP A 10 -0.26 6.35 -23.98
C TRP A 10 0.13 5.64 -25.28
N GLN A 11 0.24 6.37 -26.38
CA GLN A 11 0.66 5.90 -27.69
C GLN A 11 1.88 6.70 -28.14
N MET A 12 2.98 6.59 -27.39
CA MET A 12 4.31 6.80 -27.98
C MET A 12 4.52 5.69 -29.02
N ASP A 13 4.18 5.95 -30.28
CA ASP A 13 4.48 5.09 -31.43
C ASP A 13 4.08 3.60 -31.26
N GLY A 14 2.92 3.33 -30.64
CA GLY A 14 2.37 1.96 -30.53
C GLY A 14 2.96 1.08 -29.41
N HIS A 15 3.94 1.55 -28.64
CA HIS A 15 4.58 0.77 -27.56
C HIS A 15 4.01 1.02 -26.16
N GLY A 16 3.21 2.07 -25.97
CA GLY A 16 2.71 2.40 -24.64
C GLY A 16 1.88 1.31 -23.93
N PRO A 17 1.08 0.45 -24.60
CA PRO A 17 0.40 -0.66 -23.93
C PRO A 17 1.37 -1.64 -23.22
N TYR A 18 2.57 -1.86 -23.79
CA TYR A 18 3.57 -2.73 -23.18
C TYR A 18 4.21 -2.11 -21.94
N VAL A 19 4.52 -0.81 -22.02
CA VAL A 19 5.12 -0.05 -20.90
C VAL A 19 4.13 0.03 -19.74
N TRP A 20 2.90 0.43 -20.02
CA TRP A 20 1.84 0.49 -19.01
C TRP A 20 1.47 -0.90 -18.47
N GLY A 21 1.50 -1.94 -19.30
CA GLY A 21 1.33 -3.33 -18.87
C GLY A 21 2.39 -3.77 -17.87
N ALA A 22 3.67 -3.51 -18.17
CA ALA A 22 4.78 -3.79 -17.26
C ALA A 22 4.64 -3.00 -15.94
N TYR A 23 4.33 -1.70 -16.01
CA TYR A 23 4.08 -0.89 -14.82
C TYR A 23 2.88 -1.37 -14.01
N ALA A 24 1.79 -1.80 -14.65
CA ALA A 24 0.62 -2.35 -13.98
C ALA A 24 0.95 -3.64 -13.23
N ILE A 25 1.72 -4.55 -13.85
CA ILE A 25 2.18 -5.78 -13.20
C ILE A 25 3.06 -5.45 -11.99
N VAL A 26 4.04 -4.55 -12.14
CA VAL A 26 4.90 -4.13 -11.03
C VAL A 26 4.08 -3.49 -9.91
N LEU A 27 3.13 -2.61 -10.25
CA LEU A 27 2.25 -1.97 -9.27
C LEU A 27 1.40 -3.00 -8.52
N LEU A 28 0.86 -4.00 -9.21
CA LEU A 28 0.11 -5.10 -8.60
C LEU A 28 0.97 -5.91 -7.62
N VAL A 29 2.20 -6.24 -8.01
CA VAL A 29 3.16 -6.95 -7.14
C VAL A 29 3.50 -6.11 -5.91
N LEU A 30 3.74 -4.80 -6.07
CA LEU A 30 4.01 -3.90 -4.95
C LEU A 30 2.83 -3.79 -4.00
N ILE A 31 1.60 -3.62 -4.53
CA ILE A 31 0.38 -3.60 -3.71
C ILE A 31 0.24 -4.90 -2.93
N TRP A 32 0.43 -6.05 -3.59
CA TRP A 32 0.36 -7.35 -2.94
C TRP A 32 1.41 -7.49 -1.83
N LEU A 33 2.64 -7.10 -2.10
CA LEU A 33 3.75 -7.17 -1.15
C LEU A 33 3.51 -6.27 0.06
N VAL A 34 2.93 -5.08 -0.13
CA VAL A 34 2.62 -4.13 0.95
C VAL A 34 1.38 -4.55 1.74
N ARG A 35 0.46 -5.31 1.15
CA ARG A 35 -0.76 -5.76 1.82
C ARG A 35 -0.48 -6.67 3.02
N ALA A 36 0.45 -7.61 2.86
CA ALA A 36 0.86 -8.54 3.93
C ALA A 36 1.42 -7.85 5.20
N PRO A 37 2.41 -6.93 5.12
CA PRO A 37 2.91 -6.20 6.28
C PRO A 37 1.88 -5.22 6.84
N LEU A 38 0.98 -4.68 6.01
CA LEU A 38 -0.07 -3.77 6.48
C LEU A 38 -1.06 -4.50 7.39
N GLU A 39 -1.51 -5.69 7.00
CA GLU A 39 -2.37 -6.55 7.84
C GLU A 39 -1.67 -6.97 9.14
N ARG A 40 -0.37 -7.32 9.06
CA ARG A 40 0.44 -7.65 10.25
C ARG A 40 0.61 -6.45 11.18
N ARG A 41 0.84 -5.25 10.64
CA ARG A 41 0.97 -4.00 11.42
C ARG A 41 -0.30 -3.70 12.21
N ARG A 42 -1.48 -3.85 11.61
CA ARG A 42 -2.76 -3.62 12.31
C ARG A 42 -2.90 -4.54 13.53
N ARG A 43 -2.64 -5.84 13.36
CA ARG A 43 -2.68 -6.83 14.45
C ARG A 43 -1.62 -6.57 15.52
N ALA A 44 -0.41 -6.15 15.14
CA ALA A 44 0.65 -5.84 16.08
C ALA A 44 0.29 -4.62 16.95
N LEU A 45 -0.28 -3.57 16.35
CA LEU A 45 -0.72 -2.37 17.08
C LEU A 45 -1.85 -2.67 18.08
N GLU A 46 -2.80 -3.52 17.71
CA GLU A 46 -3.86 -3.97 18.62
C GLU A 46 -3.30 -4.71 19.84
N ARG A 47 -2.31 -5.60 19.63
CA ARG A 47 -1.63 -6.32 20.72
C ARG A 47 -0.88 -5.38 21.66
N VAL A 48 -0.20 -4.37 21.12
CA VAL A 48 0.49 -3.36 21.93
C VAL A 48 -0.51 -2.56 22.77
N ARG A 49 -1.61 -2.08 22.17
CA ARG A 49 -2.66 -1.35 22.89
C ARG A 49 -3.30 -2.18 24.02
N ALA A 50 -3.55 -3.47 23.78
CA ALA A 50 -4.09 -4.36 24.80
C ALA A 50 -3.15 -4.52 26.00
N ARG A 51 -1.83 -4.63 25.77
CA ARG A 51 -0.82 -4.74 26.84
C ARG A 51 -0.70 -3.47 27.68
N LEU A 52 -0.70 -2.29 27.05
CA LEU A 52 -0.66 -1.02 27.79
C LEU A 52 -1.83 -0.88 28.77
N ARG A 53 -3.03 -1.28 28.38
CA ARG A 53 -4.22 -1.25 29.25
C ARG A 53 -4.05 -2.17 30.47
N ALA A 54 -3.52 -3.37 30.25
CA ALA A 54 -3.30 -4.34 31.33
C ALA A 54 -2.23 -3.88 32.34
N THR A 55 -1.13 -3.28 31.87
CA THR A 55 -0.05 -2.79 32.75
C THR A 55 -0.47 -1.56 33.57
N LEU A 56 -1.31 -0.68 33.01
CA LEU A 56 -1.84 0.47 33.76
C LEU A 56 -2.79 0.02 34.88
N SER A 57 -3.62 -1.00 34.65
CA SER A 57 -4.50 -1.55 35.70
C SER A 57 -3.76 -2.25 36.84
N SER A 58 -2.54 -2.76 36.63
CA SER A 58 -1.73 -3.39 37.69
C SER A 58 -0.93 -2.40 38.55
N SER A 59 -0.82 -1.13 38.12
CA SER A 59 -0.06 -0.09 38.85
C SER A 59 -0.90 0.73 39.84
N THR A 60 -2.22 0.65 39.79
CA THR A 60 -3.14 1.43 40.66
C THR A 60 -3.65 0.62 41.86
N GLY A 61 -3.20 -0.63 42.03
CA GLY A 61 -3.71 -1.57 43.04
C GLY A 61 -2.72 -2.01 44.12
N GLY A 62 -1.63 -1.28 44.35
CA GLY A 62 -0.68 -1.52 45.45
C GLY A 62 -0.50 -0.27 46.28
#